data_AF-A0AAC9AY99-F1
#
_entry.id   AF-A0AAC9AY99-F1
#
_cell.length_a   1.000
_cell.length_b   1.000
_cell.length_c   1.000
_cell.angle_alpha   90.00
_cell.angle_beta   90.00
_cell.angle_gamma   90.00
#
_symmetry.space_group_name_H-M   'P 1'
#
loop_
_entity.id
_entity.type
_entity.pdbx_description
1 polymer ?
#
loop_
_entity_poly.entity_id
_entity_poly.type
_entity_poly.pdbx_seq_one_letter_code
_entity_poly.pdbx_strand_id
1 'polypeptide(L)'
;MEERKEVLPLRIVAARFVDNDEQAGLAELDRIAADSSRLVQNRYLALWLALVATAISATLMLILGTVWTINGAPGADTMLIIGLACFILTMAVVASWRAFQYGGIKASAPQDAAYANPEESAARNLERLFALLQRESTLRAFYLKKSGVRRYVDHRYFFGKLRAAHVAREGAIRSALVGPVGFWFGRELFLEADVDKLIADAKAHPSRKGAPKQYDHTNAIIALIEHPQVRALDTSKKRGNQREIIELMEDWYRGRRLKVPSQTQLAPYANQILETIAKNRSS
;
A
#
# COMPACT_ATOMS: atom_id res chain seq x y z
N MET A 1 27.72 -27.39 7.12
CA MET A 1 26.84 -26.37 7.70
C MET A 1 25.49 -26.55 7.03
N GLU A 2 24.51 -27.16 7.70
CA GLU A 2 23.16 -27.29 7.14
C GLU A 2 22.56 -25.88 6.96
N GLU A 3 22.11 -25.55 5.74
CA GLU A 3 21.38 -24.31 5.47
C GLU A 3 20.13 -24.27 6.37
N ARG A 4 20.09 -23.37 7.35
CA ARG A 4 18.97 -23.26 8.29
C ARG A 4 17.80 -22.57 7.58
N LYS A 5 17.06 -23.33 6.77
CA LYS A 5 15.83 -22.87 6.11
C LYS A 5 14.72 -22.83 7.14
N GLU A 6 14.31 -21.63 7.52
CA GLU A 6 13.20 -21.42 8.44
C GLU A 6 11.94 -21.03 7.65
N VAL A 7 10.78 -21.51 8.11
CA VAL A 7 9.49 -21.08 7.60
C VAL A 7 9.04 -19.87 8.40
N LEU A 8 9.11 -18.69 7.78
CA LEU A 8 8.79 -17.43 8.42
C LEU A 8 7.64 -16.72 7.70
N PRO A 9 6.77 -15.98 8.41
CA PRO A 9 5.87 -15.04 7.78
C PRO A 9 6.65 -14.05 6.91
N LEU A 10 6.13 -13.75 5.72
CA LEU A 10 6.76 -12.84 4.78
C LEU A 10 6.96 -11.44 5.39
N ARG A 11 6.06 -11.04 6.31
CA ARG A 11 6.19 -9.80 7.08
C ARG A 11 7.45 -9.79 7.96
N ILE A 12 7.81 -10.90 8.59
CA ILE A 12 9.02 -11.01 9.40
C ILE A 12 10.27 -10.97 8.51
N VAL A 13 10.25 -11.67 7.38
CA VAL A 13 11.34 -11.61 6.38
C VAL A 13 11.52 -10.17 5.90
N ALA A 14 10.43 -9.49 5.55
CA ALA A 14 10.45 -8.10 5.12
C ALA A 14 10.97 -7.15 6.21
N ALA A 15 10.64 -7.39 7.48
CA ALA A 15 11.13 -6.58 8.59
C ALA A 15 12.65 -6.66 8.71
N ARG A 16 13.21 -7.87 8.60
CA ARG A 16 14.66 -8.11 8.64
C ARG A 16 15.41 -7.53 7.43
N PHE A 17 14.73 -7.39 6.29
CA PHE A 17 15.27 -6.65 5.15
C PHE A 17 15.34 -5.13 5.40
N VAL A 18 14.46 -4.60 6.25
CA VAL A 18 14.38 -3.17 6.57
C VAL A 18 15.34 -2.79 7.68
N ASP A 19 15.35 -3.53 8.79
CA ASP A 19 16.20 -3.28 9.96
C ASP A 19 16.71 -4.60 10.55
N ASN A 20 17.91 -4.56 11.15
CA ASN A 20 18.48 -5.70 11.87
C ASN A 20 17.72 -6.01 13.17
N ASP A 21 17.10 -5.00 13.78
CA ASP A 21 16.15 -5.19 14.88
C ASP A 21 14.75 -5.45 14.29
N GLU A 22 14.26 -6.68 14.44
CA GLU A 22 12.96 -7.12 13.91
C GLU A 22 11.81 -6.21 14.38
N GLN A 23 11.84 -5.73 15.63
CA GLN A 23 10.78 -4.85 16.14
C GLN A 23 10.80 -3.47 15.46
N ALA A 24 12.00 -2.93 15.23
CA ALA A 24 12.16 -1.68 14.50
C ALA A 24 11.74 -1.85 13.02
N GLY A 25 12.12 -2.97 12.40
CA GLY A 25 11.73 -3.31 11.03
C GLY A 25 10.23 -3.48 10.86
N LEU A 26 9.55 -4.10 11.85
CA LEU A 26 8.09 -4.24 11.87
C LEU A 26 7.39 -2.88 12.02
N ALA A 27 7.90 -1.99 12.88
CA ALA A 27 7.35 -0.65 13.04
C ALA A 27 7.49 0.18 11.76
N GLU A 28 8.64 0.07 11.09
CA GLU A 28 8.90 0.75 9.83
C GLU A 28 8.04 0.20 8.69
N LEU A 29 7.85 -1.13 8.63
CA LEU A 29 6.89 -1.76 7.73
C LEU A 29 5.46 -1.28 7.95
N ASP A 30 5.03 -1.17 9.22
CA ASP A 30 3.69 -0.68 9.55
C ASP A 30 3.52 0.78 9.13
N ARG A 31 4.55 1.61 9.25
CA ARG A 31 4.54 2.99 8.74
C ARG A 31 4.42 3.03 7.21
N ILE A 32 5.26 2.27 6.50
CA ILE A 32 5.21 2.18 5.02
C ILE A 32 3.84 1.67 4.56
N ALA A 33 3.32 0.63 5.22
CA ALA A 33 2.01 0.08 4.93
C ALA A 33 0.88 1.06 5.23
N ALA A 34 0.95 1.84 6.32
CA ALA A 34 -0.05 2.84 6.69
C ALA A 34 -0.09 4.02 5.70
N ASP A 35 1.08 4.48 5.23
CA ASP A 35 1.13 5.57 4.26
C ASP A 35 0.59 5.10 2.89
N SER A 36 0.96 3.88 2.46
CA SER A 36 0.37 3.25 1.28
C SER A 36 -1.13 2.93 1.50
N SER A 37 -1.57 2.61 2.71
CA SER A 37 -2.96 2.23 2.99
C SER A 37 -3.93 3.38 2.85
N ARG A 38 -3.57 4.62 3.19
CA ARG A 38 -4.45 5.79 2.97
C ARG A 38 -4.79 5.98 1.50
N LEU A 39 -3.79 5.82 0.62
CA LEU A 39 -3.97 5.92 -0.83
C LEU A 39 -4.83 4.77 -1.36
N VAL A 40 -4.63 3.56 -0.82
CA VAL A 40 -5.41 2.38 -1.17
C VAL A 40 -6.84 2.46 -0.66
N GLN A 41 -7.06 2.86 0.60
CA GLN A 41 -8.35 2.84 1.29
C GLN A 41 -9.37 3.76 0.64
N ASN A 42 -9.01 5.02 0.31
CA ASN A 42 -9.95 5.94 -0.31
C ASN A 42 -10.43 5.44 -1.67
N ARG A 43 -9.49 4.94 -2.50
CA ARG A 43 -9.81 4.42 -3.83
C ARG A 43 -10.53 3.09 -3.76
N TYR A 44 -10.12 2.21 -2.84
CA TYR A 44 -10.74 0.92 -2.59
C TYR A 44 -12.16 1.08 -2.07
N LEU A 45 -12.42 2.00 -1.13
CA LEU A 45 -13.76 2.26 -0.59
C LEU A 45 -14.70 2.76 -1.69
N ALA A 46 -14.25 3.71 -2.52
CA ALA A 46 -15.05 4.19 -3.65
C ALA A 46 -15.38 3.07 -4.65
N LEU A 47 -14.39 2.24 -5.00
CA LEU A 47 -14.58 1.10 -5.89
C LEU A 47 -15.47 0.02 -5.27
N TRP A 48 -15.35 -0.22 -3.96
CA TRP A 48 -16.17 -1.18 -3.24
C TRP A 48 -17.63 -0.72 -3.16
N LEU A 49 -17.87 0.56 -2.87
CA LEU A 49 -19.21 1.15 -2.91
C LEU A 49 -19.81 1.08 -4.33
N ALA A 50 -19.03 1.40 -5.35
CA ALA A 50 -19.47 1.27 -6.74
C ALA A 50 -19.80 -0.18 -7.11
N LEU A 51 -18.96 -1.14 -6.67
CA LEU A 51 -19.18 -2.57 -6.89
C LEU A 51 -20.49 -3.03 -6.22
N VAL A 52 -20.71 -2.67 -4.96
CA VAL A 52 -21.91 -3.04 -4.22
C VAL A 52 -23.16 -2.41 -4.84
N ALA A 53 -23.11 -1.11 -5.18
CA ALA A 53 -24.24 -0.41 -5.80
C ALA A 53 -24.62 -1.01 -7.16
N THR A 54 -23.63 -1.29 -8.01
CA THR A 54 -23.86 -1.88 -9.35
C THR A 54 -24.32 -3.34 -9.25
N ALA A 55 -23.77 -4.12 -8.32
CA ALA A 55 -24.19 -5.51 -8.11
C ALA A 55 -25.62 -5.62 -7.55
N ILE A 56 -25.97 -4.79 -6.55
CA ILE A 56 -27.35 -4.73 -6.02
C ILE A 56 -28.31 -4.29 -7.11
N SER A 57 -27.99 -3.22 -7.85
CA SER A 57 -28.85 -2.73 -8.93
C SER A 57 -29.04 -3.77 -10.03
N ALA A 58 -27.97 -4.47 -10.43
CA ALA A 58 -28.05 -5.55 -11.40
C ALA A 58 -28.95 -6.67 -10.90
N THR A 59 -28.74 -7.12 -9.67
CA THR A 59 -29.52 -8.22 -9.08
C THR A 59 -31.00 -7.85 -8.98
N LEU A 60 -31.31 -6.67 -8.46
CA LEU A 60 -32.69 -6.20 -8.31
C LEU A 60 -33.39 -6.09 -9.68
N MET A 61 -32.76 -5.46 -10.66
CA MET A 61 -33.35 -5.25 -11.98
C MET A 61 -33.52 -6.55 -12.77
N LEU A 62 -32.58 -7.49 -12.64
CA LEU A 62 -32.71 -8.82 -13.25
C LEU A 62 -33.82 -9.64 -12.60
N ILE A 63 -33.96 -9.61 -11.26
CA ILE A 63 -35.06 -10.29 -10.56
C ILE A 63 -36.41 -9.68 -10.94
N LEU A 64 -36.53 -8.35 -10.91
CA LEU A 64 -37.78 -7.67 -11.27
C LEU A 64 -38.12 -7.92 -12.74
N GLY A 65 -37.15 -7.76 -13.65
CA GLY A 65 -37.33 -8.02 -15.07
C GLY A 65 -37.79 -9.44 -15.35
N THR A 66 -37.15 -10.46 -14.74
CA THR A 66 -37.56 -11.86 -14.92
C THR A 66 -38.95 -12.15 -14.38
N VAL A 67 -39.30 -11.68 -13.18
CA VAL A 67 -40.66 -11.83 -12.62
C VAL A 67 -41.70 -11.16 -13.52
N TRP A 68 -41.40 -9.99 -14.08
CA TRP A 68 -42.30 -9.25 -14.95
C TRP A 68 -42.45 -9.91 -16.32
N THR A 69 -41.37 -10.46 -16.88
CA THR A 69 -41.42 -11.26 -18.11
C THR A 69 -42.34 -12.47 -17.93
N ILE A 70 -42.24 -13.18 -16.80
CA ILE A 70 -43.10 -14.33 -16.50
C ILE A 70 -44.58 -13.93 -16.43
N ASN A 71 -44.86 -12.75 -15.88
CA ASN A 71 -46.23 -12.23 -15.72
C ASN A 71 -46.75 -11.49 -16.97
N GLY A 72 -45.98 -11.39 -18.06
CA GLY A 72 -46.36 -10.67 -19.27
C GLY A 72 -46.53 -9.16 -19.08
N ALA A 73 -45.89 -8.58 -18.06
CA ALA A 73 -46.04 -7.17 -17.73
C ALA A 73 -45.26 -6.26 -18.72
N PRO A 74 -45.84 -5.13 -19.16
CA PRO A 74 -45.16 -4.19 -20.03
C PRO A 74 -43.95 -3.57 -19.29
N GLY A 75 -42.81 -3.47 -19.98
CA GLY A 75 -41.56 -2.88 -19.44
C GLY A 75 -40.54 -3.89 -18.89
N ALA A 76 -40.83 -5.19 -18.94
CA ALA A 76 -39.89 -6.24 -18.52
C ALA A 76 -38.55 -6.18 -19.29
N ASP A 77 -38.60 -5.95 -20.61
CA ASP A 77 -37.40 -5.84 -21.46
C ASP A 77 -36.50 -4.68 -21.02
N THR A 78 -37.09 -3.53 -20.70
CA THR A 78 -36.35 -2.36 -20.20
C THR A 78 -35.65 -2.68 -18.89
N MET A 79 -36.32 -3.36 -17.95
CA MET A 79 -35.72 -3.78 -16.68
C MET A 79 -34.55 -4.76 -16.90
N LEU A 80 -34.70 -5.73 -17.80
CA LEU A 80 -33.65 -6.68 -18.13
C LEU A 80 -32.43 -5.99 -18.77
N ILE A 81 -32.64 -5.05 -19.68
CA ILE A 81 -31.57 -4.26 -20.31
C ILE A 81 -30.82 -3.43 -19.25
N ILE A 82 -31.54 -2.76 -18.34
CA ILE A 82 -30.92 -2.01 -17.24
C ILE A 82 -30.13 -2.94 -16.32
N GLY A 83 -30.69 -4.10 -15.96
CA GLY A 83 -30.02 -5.11 -15.15
C GLY A 83 -28.72 -5.61 -15.79
N LEU A 84 -28.74 -5.87 -17.10
CA LEU A 84 -27.56 -6.26 -17.86
C LEU A 84 -26.51 -5.14 -17.91
N ALA A 85 -26.93 -3.89 -18.11
CA ALA A 85 -26.03 -2.73 -18.09
C ALA A 85 -25.35 -2.58 -16.72
N CYS A 86 -26.09 -2.71 -15.61
CA CYS A 86 -25.53 -2.71 -14.25
C CYS A 86 -24.57 -3.89 -14.02
N PHE A 87 -24.84 -5.06 -14.58
CA PHE A 87 -23.95 -6.21 -14.50
C PHE A 87 -22.61 -5.95 -15.23
N ILE A 88 -22.66 -5.38 -16.43
CA ILE A 88 -21.47 -4.96 -17.18
C ILE A 88 -20.67 -3.93 -16.39
N LEU A 89 -21.33 -2.95 -15.77
CA LEU A 89 -20.68 -1.96 -14.91
C LEU A 89 -19.98 -2.62 -13.70
N THR A 90 -20.59 -3.63 -13.09
CA THR A 90 -19.98 -4.41 -11.99
C THR A 90 -18.64 -5.01 -12.45
N MET A 91 -18.63 -5.62 -13.65
CA MET A 91 -17.42 -6.19 -14.24
C MET A 91 -16.37 -5.12 -14.55
N ALA A 92 -16.79 -3.95 -15.05
CA ALA A 92 -15.91 -2.81 -15.32
C ALA A 92 -15.24 -2.27 -14.04
N VAL A 93 -15.97 -2.19 -12.93
CA VAL A 93 -15.41 -1.79 -11.63
C VAL A 93 -14.31 -2.76 -11.19
N VAL A 94 -14.55 -4.07 -11.22
CA VAL A 94 -13.54 -5.08 -10.87
C VAL A 94 -12.33 -5.00 -11.82
N ALA A 95 -12.57 -4.87 -13.12
CA ALA A 95 -11.51 -4.74 -14.11
C ALA A 95 -10.67 -3.48 -13.90
N SER A 96 -11.29 -2.35 -13.55
CA SER A 96 -10.60 -1.10 -13.26
C SER A 96 -9.68 -1.22 -12.02
N TRP A 97 -10.15 -1.92 -10.98
CA TRP A 97 -9.35 -2.15 -9.78
C TRP A 97 -8.14 -3.04 -10.08
N ARG A 98 -8.36 -4.08 -10.86
CA ARG A 98 -7.30 -4.98 -11.31
C ARG A 98 -6.28 -4.26 -12.21
N ALA A 99 -6.75 -3.43 -13.13
CA ALA A 99 -5.90 -2.62 -13.99
C ALA A 99 -5.06 -1.61 -13.18
N PHE A 100 -5.63 -1.00 -12.13
CA PHE A 100 -4.89 -0.15 -11.22
C PHE A 100 -3.79 -0.93 -10.46
N GLN A 101 -4.09 -2.15 -10.02
CA GLN A 101 -3.13 -2.97 -9.29
C GLN A 101 -2.01 -3.51 -10.18
N TYR A 102 -2.31 -3.97 -11.39
CA TYR A 102 -1.36 -4.74 -12.21
C TYR A 102 -1.01 -4.10 -13.56
N GLY A 103 -1.50 -2.89 -13.85
CA GLY A 103 -1.31 -2.22 -15.14
C GLY A 103 -2.17 -2.78 -16.28
N GLY A 104 -3.06 -3.73 -15.99
CA GLY A 104 -3.95 -4.35 -16.96
C GLY A 104 -4.72 -5.54 -16.37
N ILE A 105 -5.39 -6.31 -17.24
CA ILE A 105 -6.15 -7.51 -16.84
C ILE A 105 -5.21 -8.68 -16.48
N LYS A 106 -4.00 -8.71 -17.06
CA LYS A 106 -2.95 -9.69 -16.75
C LYS A 106 -1.70 -8.97 -16.24
N ALA A 107 -1.13 -9.48 -15.16
CA ALA A 107 0.17 -9.06 -14.65
C ALA A 107 1.27 -9.70 -15.51
N SER A 108 1.67 -9.02 -16.60
CA SER A 108 2.72 -9.48 -17.51
C SER A 108 4.11 -8.98 -17.12
N ALA A 109 4.20 -7.83 -16.46
CA ALA A 109 5.45 -7.21 -16.02
C ALA A 109 5.30 -6.53 -14.65
N PRO A 110 6.38 -6.44 -13.85
CA PRO A 110 6.40 -5.66 -12.62
C PRO A 110 6.03 -4.19 -12.87
N GLN A 111 5.13 -3.65 -12.04
CA GLN A 111 4.73 -2.24 -12.05
C GLN A 111 5.55 -1.43 -11.04
N ASP A 112 5.57 -0.11 -11.19
CA ASP A 112 6.16 0.78 -10.19
C ASP A 112 5.39 0.72 -8.88
N ALA A 113 6.06 0.44 -7.77
CA ALA A 113 5.37 0.37 -6.47
C ALA A 113 4.82 1.73 -6.04
N ALA A 114 3.64 1.71 -5.43
CA ALA A 114 3.06 2.86 -4.75
C ALA A 114 3.55 2.90 -3.28
N TYR A 115 4.73 3.45 -3.07
CA TYR A 115 5.22 3.86 -1.75
C TYR A 115 5.06 5.36 -1.54
N ALA A 116 4.96 5.77 -0.29
CA ALA A 116 4.94 7.19 0.06
C ALA A 116 6.28 7.89 -0.23
N ASN A 117 7.41 7.22 0.01
CA ASN A 117 8.74 7.70 -0.35
C ASN A 117 9.61 6.58 -0.93
N PRO A 118 9.82 6.53 -2.26
CA PRO A 118 10.62 5.48 -2.89
C PRO A 118 12.13 5.64 -2.64
N GLU A 119 12.60 6.82 -2.22
CA GLU A 119 14.03 7.06 -1.97
C GLU A 119 14.51 6.58 -0.60
N GLU A 120 13.58 6.20 0.27
CA GLU A 120 13.89 5.70 1.59
C GLU A 120 14.65 4.37 1.53
N SER A 121 15.62 4.19 2.41
CA SER A 121 16.43 2.96 2.48
C SER A 121 15.55 1.72 2.74
N ALA A 122 14.54 1.86 3.60
CA ALA A 122 13.58 0.82 3.91
C ALA A 122 12.78 0.39 2.67
N ALA A 123 12.21 1.34 1.93
CA ALA A 123 11.48 1.08 0.69
C ALA A 123 12.38 0.40 -0.37
N ARG A 124 13.63 0.86 -0.52
CA ARG A 124 14.60 0.24 -1.44
C ARG A 124 14.95 -1.20 -1.05
N ASN A 125 15.12 -1.50 0.24
CA ASN A 125 15.38 -2.88 0.67
C ASN A 125 14.16 -3.78 0.51
N LEU A 126 12.94 -3.26 0.72
CA LEU A 126 11.71 -4.00 0.43
C LEU A 126 11.57 -4.32 -1.05
N GLU A 127 11.88 -3.36 -1.92
CA GLU A 127 11.89 -3.59 -3.36
C GLU A 127 12.91 -4.65 -3.78
N ARG A 128 14.06 -4.73 -3.10
CA ARG A 128 15.02 -5.82 -3.33
C ARG A 128 14.45 -7.19 -2.95
N LEU A 129 13.72 -7.29 -1.83
CA LEU A 129 13.00 -8.52 -1.48
C LEU A 129 11.95 -8.87 -2.53
N PHE A 130 11.13 -7.90 -2.95
CA PHE A 130 10.11 -8.15 -3.98
C PHE A 130 10.74 -8.53 -5.31
N ALA A 131 11.85 -7.92 -5.71
CA ALA A 131 12.57 -8.29 -6.93
C ALA A 131 13.08 -9.74 -6.90
N LEU A 132 13.38 -10.31 -5.72
CA LEU A 132 13.67 -11.73 -5.59
C LEU A 132 12.40 -12.59 -5.77
N LEU A 133 11.29 -12.19 -5.15
CA LEU A 133 10.01 -12.92 -5.20
C LEU A 133 9.31 -12.83 -6.57
N GLN A 134 9.66 -11.82 -7.37
CA GLN A 134 9.19 -11.65 -8.75
C GLN A 134 9.84 -12.62 -9.73
N ARG A 135 10.98 -13.23 -9.36
CA ARG A 135 11.65 -14.22 -10.21
C ARG A 135 10.90 -15.54 -10.16
N GLU A 136 10.86 -16.25 -11.29
CA GLU A 136 10.24 -17.58 -11.39
C GLU A 136 11.06 -18.70 -10.70
N SER A 137 12.07 -18.32 -9.90
CA SER A 137 13.03 -19.23 -9.27
C SER A 137 12.45 -20.02 -8.08
N THR A 138 13.33 -20.73 -7.37
CA THR A 138 12.98 -21.61 -6.22
C THR A 138 12.39 -20.88 -5.02
N LEU A 139 12.53 -19.55 -4.92
CA LEU A 139 12.04 -18.77 -3.79
C LEU A 139 10.54 -18.48 -3.95
N ARG A 140 9.68 -19.36 -3.42
CA ARG A 140 8.22 -19.23 -3.58
C ARG A 140 7.54 -18.94 -2.26
N ALA A 141 6.87 -17.80 -2.19
CA ALA A 141 5.95 -17.51 -1.10
C ALA A 141 4.75 -18.47 -1.15
N PHE A 142 4.17 -18.78 -0.01
CA PHE A 142 2.98 -19.61 0.09
C PHE A 142 2.04 -19.10 1.19
N TYR A 143 0.77 -19.51 1.15
CA TYR A 143 -0.15 -19.35 2.26
C TYR A 143 -0.61 -20.71 2.77
N LEU A 144 -1.04 -20.75 4.03
CA LEU A 144 -1.61 -21.94 4.64
C LEU A 144 -3.13 -21.97 4.45
N LYS A 145 -3.67 -23.11 4.03
CA LYS A 145 -5.11 -23.39 4.07
C LYS A 145 -5.57 -23.61 5.51
N LYS A 146 -6.89 -23.54 5.76
CA LYS A 146 -7.45 -23.91 7.08
C LYS A 146 -7.08 -25.35 7.49
N SER A 147 -6.83 -26.21 6.50
CA SER A 147 -6.35 -27.58 6.67
C SER A 147 -4.84 -27.71 6.91
N GLY A 148 -4.09 -26.61 7.04
CA GLY A 148 -2.62 -26.63 7.18
C GLY A 148 -1.84 -26.88 5.89
N VAL A 149 -2.52 -27.18 4.77
CA VAL A 149 -1.86 -27.43 3.47
C VAL A 149 -1.25 -26.15 2.91
N ARG A 150 0.02 -26.21 2.49
CA ARG A 150 0.75 -25.12 1.83
C ARG A 150 0.24 -24.93 0.40
N ARG A 151 -0.06 -23.68 0.02
CA ARG A 151 -0.29 -23.29 -1.37
C ARG A 151 0.64 -22.17 -1.77
N TYR A 152 1.55 -22.49 -2.68
CA TYR A 152 2.46 -21.53 -3.28
C TYR A 152 1.69 -20.49 -4.10
N VAL A 153 2.10 -19.23 -3.97
CA VAL A 153 1.59 -18.14 -4.79
C VAL A 153 2.47 -17.97 -6.02
N ASP A 154 1.85 -17.49 -7.08
CA ASP A 154 2.55 -17.13 -8.31
C ASP A 154 3.43 -15.89 -8.07
N HIS A 155 4.63 -15.84 -8.68
CA HIS A 155 5.54 -14.70 -8.59
C HIS A 155 4.87 -13.38 -9.05
N ARG A 156 3.87 -13.46 -9.94
CA ARG A 156 3.07 -12.33 -10.41
C ARG A 156 2.24 -11.65 -9.32
N TYR A 157 2.01 -12.27 -8.17
CA TYR A 157 1.38 -11.58 -7.03
C TYR A 157 2.19 -10.34 -6.63
N PHE A 158 3.52 -10.40 -6.79
CA PHE A 158 4.44 -9.32 -6.46
C PHE A 158 4.67 -8.33 -7.61
N PHE A 159 3.99 -8.47 -8.76
CA PHE A 159 4.11 -7.52 -9.88
C PHE A 159 3.30 -6.25 -9.65
N GLY A 160 2.33 -6.31 -8.73
CA GLY A 160 1.37 -5.23 -8.54
C GLY A 160 1.96 -3.97 -7.92
N LYS A 161 1.31 -2.84 -8.21
CA LYS A 161 1.57 -1.52 -7.63
C LYS A 161 1.48 -1.50 -6.11
N LEU A 162 0.62 -2.35 -5.56
CA LEU A 162 0.30 -2.44 -4.13
C LEU A 162 1.01 -3.61 -3.43
N ARG A 163 2.12 -4.12 -3.98
CA ARG A 163 2.83 -5.31 -3.43
C ARG A 163 3.22 -5.19 -1.95
N ALA A 164 3.48 -3.98 -1.46
CA ALA A 164 3.73 -3.70 -0.03
C ALA A 164 2.57 -4.12 0.89
N ALA A 165 1.33 -4.10 0.38
CA ALA A 165 0.18 -4.54 1.15
C ALA A 165 0.24 -6.03 1.50
N HIS A 166 0.99 -6.88 0.77
CA HIS A 166 1.17 -8.29 1.11
C HIS A 166 1.91 -8.51 2.44
N VAL A 167 2.71 -7.54 2.89
CA VAL A 167 3.47 -7.60 4.14
C VAL A 167 2.87 -6.74 5.26
N ALA A 168 1.75 -6.07 5.00
CA ALA A 168 1.04 -5.27 6.00
C ALA A 168 0.55 -6.16 7.16
N ARG A 169 0.53 -5.62 8.38
CA ARG A 169 -0.05 -6.31 9.56
C ARG A 169 -1.53 -6.62 9.39
N GLU A 170 -2.28 -5.63 8.93
CA GLU A 170 -3.73 -5.65 8.93
C GLU A 170 -4.27 -6.52 7.79
N GLY A 171 -5.16 -7.46 8.15
CA GLY A 171 -5.86 -8.28 7.16
C GLY A 171 -6.73 -7.45 6.21
N ALA A 172 -7.26 -6.31 6.67
CA ALA A 172 -8.06 -5.40 5.84
C ALA A 172 -7.26 -4.86 4.66
N ILE A 173 -6.02 -4.39 4.89
CA ILE A 173 -5.11 -3.90 3.84
C ILE A 173 -4.76 -5.02 2.87
N ARG A 174 -4.44 -6.22 3.37
CA ARG A 174 -4.19 -7.40 2.52
C ARG A 174 -5.41 -7.73 1.66
N SER A 175 -6.60 -7.77 2.26
CA SER A 175 -7.84 -8.18 1.58
C SER A 175 -8.28 -7.25 0.45
N ALA A 176 -7.78 -6.01 0.39
CA ALA A 176 -8.01 -5.10 -0.72
C ALA A 176 -7.30 -5.54 -2.03
N LEU A 177 -6.36 -6.48 -1.94
CA LEU A 177 -5.64 -7.02 -3.11
C LEU A 177 -6.46 -8.07 -3.85
N VAL A 178 -6.41 -8.02 -5.17
CA VAL A 178 -6.98 -9.06 -6.04
C VAL A 178 -5.85 -9.99 -6.46
N GLY A 179 -6.04 -11.31 -6.40
CA GLY A 179 -5.03 -12.23 -6.87
C GLY A 179 -4.89 -12.19 -8.41
N PRO A 180 -3.67 -12.35 -8.99
CA PRO A 180 -3.48 -12.46 -10.43
C PRO A 180 -4.21 -13.67 -11.05
N VAL A 181 -4.66 -14.65 -10.27
CA VAL A 181 -5.40 -15.84 -10.76
C VAL A 181 -6.71 -16.06 -9.98
N GLY A 182 -7.32 -15.01 -9.41
CA GLY A 182 -8.56 -15.16 -8.65
C GLY A 182 -9.13 -13.87 -8.08
N PHE A 183 -10.00 -14.02 -7.07
CA PHE A 183 -10.66 -12.94 -6.35
C PHE A 183 -9.76 -12.36 -5.23
N TRP A 184 -10.37 -11.71 -4.24
CA TRP A 184 -9.73 -11.08 -3.08
C TRP A 184 -8.72 -11.99 -2.37
N PHE A 185 -7.54 -11.45 -2.05
CA PHE A 185 -6.45 -12.16 -1.41
C PHE A 185 -6.05 -11.51 -0.07
N GLY A 186 -6.61 -11.99 1.04
CA GLY A 186 -6.34 -11.45 2.38
C GLY A 186 -5.37 -12.26 3.26
N ARG A 187 -4.82 -13.36 2.75
CA ARG A 187 -4.06 -14.32 3.56
C ARG A 187 -2.64 -13.83 3.80
N GLU A 188 -2.12 -14.16 4.98
CA GLU A 188 -0.71 -13.99 5.28
C GLU A 188 0.13 -14.94 4.44
N LEU A 189 1.23 -14.41 3.92
CA LEU A 189 2.21 -15.16 3.14
C LEU A 189 3.36 -15.60 4.04
N PHE A 190 3.94 -16.74 3.70
CA PHE A 190 5.07 -17.35 4.36
C PHE A 190 6.15 -17.61 3.32
N LEU A 191 7.40 -17.62 3.76
CA LEU A 191 8.57 -17.93 2.96
C LEU A 191 9.43 -18.94 3.71
N GLU A 192 9.89 -19.95 2.99
CA GLU A 192 10.88 -20.89 3.50
C GLU A 192 12.24 -20.52 2.92
N ALA A 193 13.05 -19.83 3.73
CA ALA A 193 14.35 -19.34 3.27
C ALA A 193 15.29 -19.03 4.44
N ASP A 194 16.58 -19.05 4.13
CA ASP A 194 17.62 -18.45 4.96
C ASP A 194 17.60 -16.93 4.73
N VAL A 195 17.09 -16.17 5.71
CA VAL A 195 16.88 -14.72 5.56
C VAL A 195 18.21 -13.97 5.45
N ASP A 196 19.25 -14.40 6.16
CA ASP A 196 20.56 -13.75 6.13
C ASP A 196 21.22 -13.94 4.76
N LYS A 197 21.11 -15.16 4.22
CA LYS A 197 21.54 -15.44 2.84
C LYS A 197 20.76 -14.61 1.83
N LEU A 198 19.43 -14.48 2.00
CA LEU A 198 18.61 -13.65 1.11
C LEU A 198 18.99 -12.18 1.15
N ILE A 199 19.24 -11.61 2.34
CA ILE A 199 19.66 -10.22 2.50
C ILE A 199 21.00 -10.00 1.79
N ALA A 200 21.94 -10.93 1.95
CA ALA A 200 23.24 -10.88 1.28
C ALA A 200 23.11 -10.99 -0.25
N ASP A 201 22.35 -11.95 -0.75
CA ASP A 201 22.10 -12.17 -2.18
C ASP A 201 21.40 -10.97 -2.83
N ALA A 202 20.46 -10.36 -2.10
CA ALA A 202 19.76 -9.15 -2.53
C ALA A 202 20.62 -7.88 -2.45
N LYS A 203 21.82 -7.97 -1.85
CA LYS A 203 22.67 -6.83 -1.47
C LYS A 203 21.88 -5.79 -0.66
N ALA A 204 20.93 -6.25 0.15
CA ALA A 204 20.15 -5.39 1.04
C ALA A 204 21.03 -4.90 2.19
N HIS A 205 20.81 -3.66 2.62
CA HIS A 205 21.55 -3.07 3.74
C HIS A 205 20.54 -2.68 4.81
N PRO A 206 20.08 -3.63 5.65
CA PRO A 206 19.16 -3.33 6.73
C PRO A 206 19.78 -2.28 7.66
N SER A 207 18.94 -1.37 8.14
CA SER A 207 19.37 -0.36 9.09
C SER A 207 19.93 -1.03 10.36
N ARG A 208 21.00 -0.46 10.94
CA ARG A 208 21.54 -0.91 12.23
C ARG A 208 20.87 -0.12 13.34
N LYS A 209 20.62 -0.76 14.48
CA LYS A 209 20.09 -0.10 15.67
C LYS A 209 20.92 1.16 16.00
N GLY A 210 20.28 2.32 15.99
CA GLY A 210 20.93 3.62 16.23
C GLY A 210 21.61 4.26 15.01
N ALA A 211 21.55 3.66 13.82
CA ALA A 211 21.93 4.35 12.60
C ALA A 211 20.94 5.51 12.35
N PRO A 212 21.40 6.75 12.18
CA PRO A 212 20.50 7.86 11.88
C PRO A 212 19.75 7.51 10.60
N LYS A 213 18.40 7.51 10.67
CA LYS A 213 17.55 7.42 9.48
C LYS A 213 18.06 8.48 8.50
N GLN A 214 18.22 8.12 7.22
CA GLN A 214 18.76 9.04 6.21
C GLN A 214 18.02 10.38 6.23
N TYR A 215 16.71 10.33 6.55
CA TYR A 215 15.88 11.47 6.88
C TYR A 215 14.96 11.12 8.06
N ASP A 216 14.93 11.97 9.07
CA ASP A 216 14.11 11.82 10.28
C ASP A 216 12.92 12.78 10.22
N HIS A 217 12.03 12.53 9.25
CA HIS A 217 10.89 13.41 8.98
C HIS A 217 9.94 13.51 10.17
N THR A 218 9.78 12.43 10.96
CA THR A 218 8.91 12.43 12.14
C THR A 218 9.42 13.36 13.23
N ASN A 219 10.71 13.31 13.58
CA ASN A 219 11.24 14.24 14.57
C ASN A 219 11.35 15.67 14.03
N ALA A 220 11.55 15.84 12.72
CA ALA A 220 11.47 17.17 12.09
C ALA A 220 10.07 17.76 12.26
N ILE A 221 9.02 16.98 11.97
CA ILE A 221 7.62 17.42 12.13
C ILE A 221 7.30 17.73 13.59
N ILE A 222 7.65 16.84 14.53
CA ILE A 222 7.41 17.05 15.97
C ILE A 222 8.13 18.30 16.46
N ALA A 223 9.39 18.50 16.07
CA ALA A 223 10.15 19.69 16.47
C ALA A 223 9.58 20.98 15.86
N LEU A 224 9.04 20.91 14.64
CA LEU A 224 8.58 22.10 13.92
C LEU A 224 7.13 22.48 14.21
N ILE A 225 6.28 21.54 14.62
CA ILE A 225 4.87 21.84 14.91
C ILE A 225 4.70 22.79 16.10
N GLU A 226 5.66 22.76 17.03
CA GLU A 226 5.72 23.65 18.18
C GLU A 226 6.62 24.88 17.97
N HIS A 227 7.29 24.97 16.81
CA HIS A 227 8.23 26.05 16.54
C HIS A 227 7.51 27.41 16.50
N PRO A 228 8.05 28.46 17.16
CA PRO A 228 7.39 29.75 17.29
C PRO A 228 7.06 30.40 15.94
N GLN A 229 7.93 30.24 14.93
CA GLN A 229 7.67 30.75 13.58
C GLN A 229 6.51 30.01 12.91
N VAL A 230 6.45 28.68 13.07
CA VAL A 230 5.35 27.86 12.54
C VAL A 230 4.02 28.19 13.24
N ARG A 231 4.06 28.47 14.54
CA ARG A 231 2.90 28.95 15.32
C ARG A 231 2.47 30.36 14.96
N ALA A 232 3.33 31.19 14.38
CA ALA A 232 3.02 32.55 13.95
C ALA A 232 2.45 32.64 12.52
N LEU A 233 2.51 31.55 11.74
CA LEU A 233 2.03 31.54 10.36
C LEU A 233 0.53 31.79 10.26
N ASP A 234 0.12 32.61 9.30
CA ASP A 234 -1.27 32.87 8.96
C ASP A 234 -1.82 31.75 8.06
N THR A 235 -2.71 30.92 8.59
CA THR A 235 -3.27 29.73 7.92
C THR A 235 -4.05 30.02 6.63
N SER A 236 -4.36 31.29 6.31
CA SER A 236 -5.02 31.68 5.07
C SER A 236 -4.11 31.64 3.83
N LYS A 237 -2.78 31.72 4.00
CA LYS A 237 -1.80 31.83 2.90
C LYS A 237 -1.04 30.52 2.63
N LYS A 238 -1.71 29.52 2.05
CA LYS A 238 -1.15 28.17 1.84
C LYS A 238 0.21 28.11 1.11
N ARG A 239 0.36 28.81 -0.02
CA ARG A 239 1.54 28.66 -0.89
C ARG A 239 2.80 29.33 -0.34
N GLY A 240 2.65 30.45 0.38
CA GLY A 240 3.77 31.13 1.04
C GLY A 240 4.26 30.35 2.26
N ASN A 241 3.32 29.91 3.10
CA ASN A 241 3.64 29.19 4.33
C ASN A 241 4.26 27.81 4.07
N GLN A 242 3.86 27.14 2.99
CA GLN A 242 4.46 25.85 2.62
C GLN A 242 5.96 26.01 2.35
N ARG A 243 6.36 27.07 1.64
CA ARG A 243 7.78 27.36 1.37
C ARG A 243 8.53 27.66 2.66
N GLU A 244 7.95 28.45 3.55
CA GLU A 244 8.55 28.81 4.84
C GLU A 244 8.76 27.58 5.73
N ILE A 245 7.78 26.66 5.78
CA ILE A 245 7.93 25.40 6.53
C ILE A 245 8.99 24.50 5.88
N ILE A 246 9.07 24.44 4.56
CA ILE A 246 10.13 23.70 3.86
C ILE A 246 11.51 24.26 4.25
N GLU A 247 11.68 25.59 4.24
CA GLU A 247 12.93 26.26 4.66
C GLU A 247 13.27 25.92 6.12
N LEU A 248 12.29 25.92 7.03
CA LEU A 248 12.51 25.50 8.42
C LEU A 248 12.86 24.02 8.58
N MET A 249 12.27 23.16 7.75
CA MET A 249 12.66 21.75 7.69
C MET A 249 14.09 21.60 7.19
N GLU A 250 14.48 22.31 6.12
CA GLU A 250 15.86 22.31 5.63
C GLU A 250 16.84 22.77 6.71
N ASP A 251 16.53 23.85 7.42
CA ASP A 251 17.37 24.40 8.49
C ASP A 251 17.49 23.44 9.67
N TRP A 252 16.41 22.75 10.05
CA TRP A 252 16.45 21.70 11.05
C TRP A 252 17.38 20.54 10.65
N TYR A 253 17.34 20.12 9.38
CA TYR A 253 18.23 19.09 8.84
C TYR A 253 19.70 19.57 8.83
N ARG A 254 19.94 20.82 8.39
CA ARG A 254 21.29 21.43 8.38
C ARG A 254 21.87 21.55 9.78
N GLY A 255 21.08 22.02 10.76
CA GLY A 255 21.49 22.18 12.15
C GLY A 255 21.91 20.87 12.82
N ARG A 256 21.38 19.74 12.36
CA ARG A 256 21.73 18.38 12.84
C ARG A 256 22.76 17.67 11.99
N ARG A 257 23.38 18.35 11.01
CA ARG A 257 24.36 17.78 10.06
C ARG A 257 23.82 16.55 9.31
N LEU A 258 22.50 16.50 9.09
CA LEU A 258 21.85 15.46 8.31
C LEU A 258 21.83 15.87 6.83
N LYS A 259 21.69 14.88 5.94
CA LYS A 259 21.48 15.17 4.52
C LYS A 259 20.14 15.89 4.37
N VAL A 260 20.11 16.98 3.62
CA VAL A 260 18.88 17.75 3.39
C VAL A 260 18.06 17.06 2.29
N PRO A 261 16.79 16.69 2.53
CA PRO A 261 15.90 16.18 1.49
C PRO A 261 15.59 17.26 0.44
N SER A 262 15.20 16.88 -0.77
CA SER A 262 14.81 17.85 -1.79
C SER A 262 13.49 18.55 -1.43
N GLN A 263 13.26 19.75 -1.96
CA GLN A 263 12.02 20.50 -1.70
C GLN A 263 10.75 19.72 -2.07
N THR A 264 10.80 18.90 -3.12
CA THR A 264 9.70 18.03 -3.51
C THR A 264 9.42 16.92 -2.50
N GLN A 265 10.45 16.43 -1.80
CA GLN A 265 10.32 15.46 -0.70
C GLN A 265 9.79 16.11 0.59
N LEU A 266 10.11 17.39 0.83
CA LEU A 266 9.66 18.14 2.01
C LEU A 266 8.22 18.68 1.86
N ALA A 267 7.78 18.94 0.63
CA ALA A 267 6.46 19.48 0.31
C ALA A 267 5.26 18.76 0.97
N PRO A 268 5.14 17.41 0.94
CA PRO A 268 4.02 16.72 1.60
C PRO A 268 4.04 16.87 3.12
N TYR A 269 5.21 16.89 3.75
CA TYR A 269 5.34 17.05 5.21
C TYR A 269 5.04 18.48 5.64
N ALA A 270 5.43 19.48 4.85
CA ALA A 270 5.07 20.88 5.09
C ALA A 270 3.55 21.07 5.04
N ASN A 271 2.85 20.41 4.11
CA ASN A 271 1.40 20.41 4.06
C ASN A 271 0.78 19.75 5.29
N GLN A 272 1.35 18.64 5.77
CA GLN A 272 0.87 17.97 6.98
C GLN A 272 0.99 18.86 8.23
N ILE A 273 2.08 19.63 8.35
CA ILE A 273 2.25 20.61 9.44
C ILE A 273 1.17 21.71 9.34
N LEU A 274 0.94 22.27 8.15
CA LEU A 274 -0.10 23.29 7.93
C LEU A 274 -1.50 22.79 8.27
N GLU A 275 -1.85 21.58 7.83
CA GLU A 275 -3.14 20.97 8.12
C GLU A 275 -3.33 20.76 9.62
N THR A 276 -2.28 20.34 10.32
CA THR A 276 -2.37 20.09 11.77
C THR A 276 -2.54 21.39 12.55
N ILE A 277 -1.86 22.47 12.17
CA ILE A 277 -2.02 23.80 12.80
C ILE A 277 -3.40 24.37 12.51
N ALA A 278 -3.89 24.26 11.27
CA ALA A 278 -5.22 24.72 10.91
C ALA A 278 -6.29 24.00 11.74
N LYS A 279 -6.17 22.67 11.90
CA LYS A 279 -7.07 21.87 12.73
C LYS A 279 -7.04 22.29 14.20
N ASN A 280 -5.85 22.52 14.76
CA ASN A 280 -5.69 22.95 16.17
C ASN A 280 -6.22 24.36 16.44
N ARG A 281 -6.34 25.23 15.42
CA ARG A 281 -6.89 26.59 15.56
C ARG A 281 -8.39 26.68 15.27
N SER A 282 -8.94 25.70 14.54
CA SER A 282 -10.38 25.59 14.27
C SER A 282 -11.16 24.85 15.37
N SER A 283 -10.45 24.29 16.35
CA SER A 283 -11.00 23.64 17.55
C SER A 283 -10.92 24.57 18.75
#